data_AF-A0AAQ4DYX3-F1
#
_entry.id   AF-A0AAQ4DYX3-F1
#
_cell.length_a   1.000
_cell.length_b   1.000
_cell.length_c   1.000
_cell.angle_alpha   90.00
_cell.angle_beta   90.00
_cell.angle_gamma   90.00
#
_symmetry.space_group_name_H-M   'P 1'
#
loop_
_entity.id
_entity.type
_entity.pdbx_description
1 polymer ?
#
loop_
_entity_poly.entity_id
_entity_poly.type
_entity_poly.pdbx_seq_one_letter_code
_entity_poly.pdbx_strand_id
1 'polypeptide(L)' 'MEMCYPRTPEATPEHQRSWVTLATGDTYAFGALVLGYSLRDARTRHQLTVLVTRDVGPVMRHLLAQVFDDIQQVTLLR' A
#
# COMPACT_ATOMS: atom_id res chain seq x y z
N MET A 1 29.07 -12.64 -17.25
CA MET A 1 29.27 -12.10 -15.89
C MET A 1 27.95 -11.48 -15.47
N GLU A 2 26.95 -12.32 -15.21
CA GLU A 2 25.64 -11.87 -14.78
C GLU A 2 25.63 -11.92 -13.25
N MET A 3 25.70 -10.74 -12.64
CA MET A 3 25.62 -10.61 -11.18
C MET A 3 24.19 -10.93 -10.75
N CYS A 4 23.94 -12.21 -10.52
CA CYS A 4 22.77 -12.73 -9.81
C CYS A 4 22.78 -12.09 -8.41
N TYR A 5 21.88 -11.12 -8.19
CA TYR A 5 21.67 -10.54 -6.88
C TYR A 5 21.32 -11.67 -5.91
N PRO A 6 22.09 -11.87 -4.81
CA PRO A 6 21.80 -12.96 -3.89
C PRO A 6 20.46 -12.67 -3.23
N ARG A 7 19.42 -13.44 -3.59
CA ARG A 7 18.26 -13.61 -2.71
C ARG A 7 18.77 -14.32 -1.46
N THR A 8 19.16 -13.54 -0.45
CA THR A 8 19.44 -14.07 0.88
C THR A 8 18.23 -14.87 1.36
N PRO A 9 18.42 -16.11 1.85
CA PRO A 9 17.35 -16.85 2.50
C PRO A 9 17.34 -16.51 3.99
N GLU A 10 16.74 -15.38 4.39
CA GLU A 10 16.67 -15.04 5.83
C GLU A 10 15.42 -14.23 6.21
N ALA A 11 14.33 -14.98 6.43
CA ALA A 11 13.40 -14.89 7.58
C ALA A 11 12.13 -15.69 7.24
N THR A 12 11.80 -16.72 8.02
CA THR A 12 10.42 -17.25 8.07
C THR A 12 9.75 -16.77 9.36
N PRO A 13 9.12 -15.59 9.38
CA PRO A 13 7.86 -15.44 10.11
C PRO A 13 6.77 -16.05 9.23
N GLU A 14 5.68 -16.59 9.79
CA GLU A 14 4.45 -16.77 9.01
C GLU A 14 4.15 -15.49 8.21
N HIS A 15 4.32 -15.58 6.88
CA HIS A 15 4.44 -14.46 5.96
C HIS A 15 3.45 -13.31 6.23
N GLN A 16 3.93 -12.21 6.83
CA GLN A 16 3.19 -10.95 6.89
C GLN A 16 3.09 -10.37 5.48
N ARG A 17 2.08 -10.82 4.73
CA ARG A 17 1.73 -10.30 3.41
C ARG A 17 0.77 -9.13 3.57
N SER A 18 1.01 -8.08 2.80
CA SER A 18 0.13 -6.91 2.70
C SER A 18 -0.28 -6.72 1.24
N TRP A 19 -1.52 -6.31 1.03
CA TRP A 19 -1.97 -5.76 -0.24
C TRP A 19 -1.51 -4.32 -0.32
N VAL A 20 -0.68 -4.01 -1.31
CA VAL A 20 -0.11 -2.69 -1.49
C VAL A 20 -0.71 -2.03 -2.72
N THR A 21 -1.13 -0.78 -2.59
CA THR A 21 -1.55 0.07 -3.72
C THR A 21 -0.88 1.44 -3.65
N LEU A 22 -0.81 2.15 -4.78
CA LEU A 22 -0.20 3.47 -4.89
C LEU A 22 -1.22 4.49 -5.40
N ALA A 23 -1.37 5.60 -4.67
CA ALA A 23 -2.19 6.74 -5.07
C ALA A 23 -1.32 8.00 -5.22
N THR A 24 -1.21 8.50 -6.44
CA THR A 24 -0.41 9.70 -6.77
C THR A 24 -1.22 10.99 -6.80
N GLY A 25 -2.46 10.96 -6.31
CA GLY A 25 -3.38 12.10 -6.27
C GLY A 25 -4.78 11.66 -5.84
N ASP A 26 -5.65 12.64 -5.61
CA ASP A 26 -6.99 12.39 -5.03
C ASP A 26 -7.88 11.50 -5.90
N THR A 27 -7.81 11.64 -7.22
CA THR A 27 -8.58 10.80 -8.15
C THR A 27 -8.18 9.32 -8.05
N TYR A 28 -6.88 9.04 -7.92
CA TYR A 28 -6.39 7.67 -7.73
C TYR A 28 -6.68 7.14 -6.33
N ALA A 29 -6.73 8.02 -5.33
CA ALA A 29 -7.09 7.64 -3.98
C ALA A 29 -8.56 7.20 -3.86
N PHE A 30 -9.49 7.76 -4.65
CA PHE A 30 -10.84 7.20 -4.76
C PHE A 30 -10.83 5.75 -5.25
N GLY A 31 -10.01 5.43 -6.26
CA GLY A 31 -9.83 4.06 -6.73
C GLY A 31 -9.24 3.15 -5.65
N ALA A 32 -8.28 3.65 -4.87
CA ALA A 32 -7.71 2.93 -3.74
C ALA A 32 -8.75 2.66 -2.64
N LEU A 33 -9.66 3.60 -2.36
CA LEU A 33 -10.76 3.40 -1.41
C LEU A 33 -11.68 2.26 -1.86
N VAL A 34 -12.10 2.27 -3.13
CA VAL A 34 -12.95 1.21 -3.69
C VAL A 34 -12.25 -0.15 -3.60
N LEU A 35 -10.95 -0.22 -3.94
CA LEU A 35 -10.14 -1.42 -3.79
C LEU A 35 -10.08 -1.89 -2.33
N GLY A 36 -9.79 -0.97 -1.40
CA GLY A 36 -9.72 -1.28 0.03
C GLY A 36 -11.04 -1.82 0.55
N TYR A 37 -12.16 -1.17 0.25
CA TYR A 37 -13.48 -1.65 0.64
C TYR A 37 -13.80 -3.03 0.04
N SER A 38 -13.46 -3.28 -1.23
CA SER A 38 -13.66 -4.59 -1.86
C SER A 38 -12.83 -5.69 -1.18
N LEU A 39 -11.59 -5.41 -0.78
CA LEU A 39 -10.74 -6.36 -0.06
C LEU A 39 -11.25 -6.64 1.36
N ARG A 40 -11.81 -5.62 2.04
CA ARG A 40 -12.45 -5.78 3.35
C ARG A 40 -13.72 -6.61 3.24
N ASP A 41 -14.55 -6.37 2.22
CA ASP A 41 -15.76 -7.14 1.95
C ASP A 41 -15.44 -8.61 1.63
N ALA A 42 -14.38 -8.86 0.86
CA ALA A 42 -13.85 -10.20 0.60
C ALA A 42 -13.19 -10.89 1.81
N ARG A 43 -13.23 -10.25 3.00
CA ARG A 43 -12.66 -10.75 4.27
C ARG A 43 -11.21 -11.18 4.15
N THR A 44 -10.38 -10.32 3.54
CA THR A 44 -8.94 -10.59 3.44
C THR A 44 -8.29 -10.71 4.81
N ARG A 45 -7.34 -11.64 4.95
CA ARG A 45 -6.53 -11.86 6.16
C ARG A 45 -5.20 -11.10 6.13
N HIS A 46 -4.93 -10.43 5.02
CA HIS A 46 -3.70 -9.69 4.79
C HIS A 46 -3.90 -8.22 5.13
N GLN A 47 -2.83 -7.56 5.56
CA GLN A 47 -2.86 -6.12 5.83
C GLN A 47 -3.10 -5.34 4.53
N LEU A 48 -3.64 -4.14 4.64
CA LEU A 48 -3.82 -3.20 3.53
C LEU A 48 -2.86 -2.02 3.71
N THR A 49 -1.95 -1.84 2.76
CA THR A 49 -1.01 -0.71 2.73
C THR A 49 -1.29 0.17 1.52
N VAL A 50 -1.33 1.48 1.72
CA VAL A 50 -1.39 2.45 0.61
C VAL A 50 -0.19 3.39 0.64
N LEU A 51 0.46 3.49 -0.51
CA LEU A 51 1.52 4.44 -0.77
C LEU A 51 0.87 5.71 -1.32
N VAL A 52 1.17 6.87 -0.74
CA VAL A 52 0.59 8.16 -1.16
C VAL A 52 1.67 9.18 -1.49
N THR A 53 1.46 9.96 -2.55
CA THR A 53 2.32 11.12 -2.84
C THR A 53 1.83 12.36 -2.07
N ARG A 54 2.63 13.43 -2.12
CA ARG A 54 2.30 14.73 -1.50
C ARG A 54 1.06 15.39 -2.11
N ASP A 55 0.69 14.99 -3.32
CA ASP A 55 -0.44 15.53 -4.09
C ASP A 55 -1.79 15.00 -3.60
N VAL A 56 -1.79 14.00 -2.72
CA VAL A 56 -3.01 13.51 -2.05
C VAL A 56 -3.36 14.45 -0.90
N GLY A 57 -4.52 15.07 -0.97
CA GLY A 57 -5.02 16.02 0.01
C GLY A 57 -5.29 15.39 1.39
N PRO A 58 -5.36 16.22 2.45
CA PRO A 58 -5.53 15.74 3.82
C PRO A 58 -6.85 15.03 4.06
N VAL A 59 -7.94 15.49 3.42
CA VAL A 59 -9.26 14.85 3.49
C VAL A 59 -9.19 13.43 2.94
N MET A 60 -8.52 13.26 1.80
CA MET A 60 -8.41 11.97 1.14
C MET A 60 -7.55 10.99 1.94
N ARG A 61 -6.46 11.48 2.56
CA ARG A 61 -5.64 10.69 3.49
C ARG A 61 -6.43 10.22 4.71
N HIS A 62 -7.30 11.08 5.24
CA HIS A 62 -8.18 10.69 6.35
C HIS A 62 -9.14 9.57 5.95
N LEU A 63 -9.74 9.66 4.77
CA LEU A 63 -10.60 8.59 4.24
C LEU A 63 -9.83 7.28 4.04
N LEU A 64 -8.61 7.35 3.47
CA LEU A 64 -7.76 6.18 3.30
C LEU A 64 -7.43 5.51 4.65
N ALA A 65 -7.26 6.29 5.73
CA ALA A 65 -6.95 5.78 7.06
C ALA A 65 -8.11 5.02 7.71
N GLN A 66 -9.32 5.18 7.21
CA GLN A 66 -10.48 4.41 7.69
C GLN A 66 -10.53 3.00 7.10
N VAL A 67 -9.79 2.75 6.01
CA VAL A 67 -9.87 1.49 5.25
C VAL A 67 -8.55 0.73 5.25
N PHE A 68 -7.43 1.44 5.07
CA PHE A 68 -6.08 0.89 5.03
C PHE A 68 -5.47 0.82 6.44
N ASP A 69 -4.69 -0.23 6.69
CA ASP A 69 -3.99 -0.44 7.96
C ASP A 69 -2.73 0.43 8.06
N ASP A 70 -2.06 0.67 6.92
CA ASP A 70 -0.83 1.45 6.85
C ASP A 70 -0.86 2.44 5.67
N ILE A 71 -0.46 3.68 5.93
CA ILE A 71 -0.35 4.75 4.93
C ILE A 71 1.08 5.24 4.91
N GLN A 72 1.78 4.94 3.82
CA GLN A 72 3.16 5.34 3.62
C GLN A 72 3.24 6.51 2.65
N GLN A 73 3.66 7.67 3.15
CA GLN A 73 3.93 8.79 2.26
C GLN A 73 5.26 8.56 1.53
N VAL A 74 5.21 8.45 0.21
CA VAL A 74 6.38 8.30 -0.64
C VAL A 74 6.74 9.63 -1.31
N THR A 75 8.04 9.85 -1.45
CA THR A 75 8.62 10.93 -2.25
C THR A 75 9.54 10.29 -3.29
N LEU A 76 9.60 10.89 -4.48
CA LEU A 76 10.50 10.43 -5.52
C LEU A 76 11.95 10.51 -5.03
N LEU A 77 12.68 9.41 -5.13
CA LEU A 77 14.12 9.40 -4.94
C LEU A 77 14.75 10.03 -6.19
N ARG A 78 15.62 11.03 -6.00
CA ARG A 78 16.46 11.59 -7.07
C ARG A 78 17.91 11.20 -6.83
#